data_AF-A0A934BKW9-F1
#
_entry.id   AF-A0A934BKW9-F1
#
_cell.length_a   1.000
_cell.length_b   1.000
_cell.length_c   1.000
_cell.angle_alpha   90.00
_cell.angle_beta   90.00
_cell.angle_gamma   90.00
#
_symmetry.space_group_name_H-M   'P 1'
#
loop_
_entity.id
_entity.type
_entity.pdbx_description
1 polymer ?
#
loop_
_entity_poly.entity_id
_entity_poly.type
_entity_poly.pdbx_seq_one_letter_code
_entity_poly.pdbx_strand_id
1 'polypeptide(L)'
;MMSPAGVNEKGDLIGTTWQVFENILATPIAMHRMLGNLAFGGLIAGAYAAVRFIGSKTDEDKAHYDWMGYIANFVAIAGLIPLPFAGYYLGREVYSTSAVMGNNMMGGDFSWTFIIQAMLVGSLFLISNYYLWSGMTRIPGSERYYKYIKFILFAIVISFAIWLTPHNLPLSGKEVSDMGGSQYHPTLKFFGLMPAKNAVVNLIILSTFFSFLLYRRGNKGDRVAISKQGTLPKIVISIAGLVSLLIVGQYAVYLLGLDPKALDLPPDRAVYFRTVGFLLIFECIAAIAAVILALKDRGILAQGLYMGVTAFNVTIFLGVYGFIVMEKASPFLRNIAVSQFLQLISCITLVTAIDLFLFKGAKVIGELKWGKMTTRSQYALLLLSIIITINMGLMGFIRSGLRSDWHIFGVMRDTSQWAYTPSNATMTQMVGLAVFVFLIGVAFMFWLGGIAKKDRQ
;
A
#
# COMPACT_ATOMS: atom_id res chain seq x y z
N MET A 1 7.70 24.26 5.24
CA MET A 1 7.48 24.55 3.80
C MET A 1 6.01 24.43 3.40
N MET A 2 5.38 23.25 3.47
CA MET A 2 3.94 23.11 3.17
C MET A 2 3.03 23.55 4.33
N SER A 3 3.46 23.32 5.57
CA SER A 3 2.71 23.69 6.77
C SER A 3 3.62 24.48 7.72
N PRO A 4 3.91 25.76 7.42
CA PRO A 4 4.77 26.57 8.29
C PRO A 4 4.15 26.71 9.68
N ALA A 5 4.99 26.61 10.71
CA ALA A 5 4.65 26.80 12.10
C ALA A 5 5.84 27.47 12.79
N GLY A 6 5.60 28.29 13.82
CA GLY A 6 6.66 29.00 14.54
C GLY A 6 7.34 30.13 13.75
N VAL A 7 6.79 30.54 12.62
CA VAL A 7 7.25 31.69 11.80
C VAL A 7 6.11 32.67 11.55
N ASN A 8 6.40 33.96 11.49
CA ASN A 8 5.42 34.98 11.10
C ASN A 8 5.32 35.11 9.56
N GLU A 9 4.43 35.99 9.09
CA GLU A 9 4.23 36.27 7.66
C GLU A 9 5.47 36.86 6.96
N LYS A 10 6.40 37.47 7.72
CA LYS A 10 7.67 37.98 7.19
C LYS A 10 8.78 36.91 7.14
N GLY A 11 8.51 35.72 7.69
CA GLY A 11 9.48 34.64 7.81
C GLY A 11 10.36 34.72 9.06
N ASP A 12 10.13 35.67 9.96
CA ASP A 12 10.85 35.75 11.23
C ASP A 12 10.42 34.60 12.15
N LEU A 13 11.39 34.02 12.85
CA LEU A 13 11.13 32.98 13.84
C LEU A 13 10.44 33.62 15.06
N ILE A 14 9.19 33.21 15.32
CA ILE A 14 8.39 33.66 16.47
C ILE A 14 8.16 32.54 17.50
N GLY A 15 8.48 31.30 17.13
CA GLY A 15 8.41 30.13 17.99
C GLY A 15 9.78 29.49 18.23
N THR A 16 9.76 28.25 18.68
CA THR A 16 10.98 27.44 18.82
C THR A 16 11.35 26.78 17.50
N THR A 17 12.63 26.49 17.31
CA THR A 17 13.11 25.67 16.18
C THR A 17 12.42 24.31 16.14
N TRP A 18 12.06 23.75 17.30
CA TRP A 18 11.33 22.48 17.37
C TRP A 18 9.92 22.60 16.77
N GLN A 19 9.19 23.70 17.02
CA GLN A 19 7.89 23.93 16.41
C GLN A 19 7.96 24.10 14.89
N VAL A 20 9.05 24.69 14.37
CA VAL A 20 9.28 24.79 12.93
C VAL A 20 9.53 23.40 12.32
N PHE A 21 10.35 22.59 13.00
CA PHE A 21 10.71 21.24 12.58
C PHE A 21 9.51 20.28 12.63
N GLU A 22 8.92 20.12 13.82
CA GLU A 22 7.79 19.21 14.09
C GLU A 22 6.45 19.91 13.88
N ASN A 23 6.26 20.43 12.68
CA ASN A 23 4.95 20.91 12.23
C ASN A 23 4.02 19.75 11.89
N ILE A 24 2.74 20.05 11.68
CA ILE A 24 1.67 19.05 11.48
C ILE A 24 1.94 18.01 10.37
N LEU A 25 2.75 18.34 9.35
CA LEU A 25 3.09 17.43 8.27
C LEU A 25 4.40 16.66 8.48
N ALA A 26 5.21 17.00 9.49
CA ALA A 26 6.54 16.43 9.71
C ALA A 26 6.53 14.91 9.98
N THR A 27 5.76 14.47 10.97
CA THR A 27 5.60 13.03 11.25
C THR A 27 4.90 12.27 10.11
N PRO A 28 3.74 12.72 9.57
CA PRO A 28 3.08 12.03 8.46
C PRO A 28 3.97 11.86 7.22
N ILE A 29 4.73 12.91 6.85
CA ILE A 29 5.60 12.85 5.67
C ILE A 29 6.82 11.95 5.92
N ALA A 30 7.35 11.93 7.14
CA ALA A 30 8.47 11.07 7.50
C ALA A 30 8.08 9.59 7.41
N MET A 31 6.93 9.20 7.95
CA MET A 31 6.44 7.82 7.85
C MET A 31 6.19 7.39 6.41
N HIS A 32 5.52 8.23 5.61
CA HIS A 32 5.29 7.93 4.20
C HIS A 32 6.60 7.80 3.42
N ARG A 33 7.58 8.69 3.66
CA ARG A 33 8.90 8.64 3.04
C ARG A 33 9.68 7.40 3.43
N MET A 34 9.66 7.02 4.71
CA MET A 34 10.35 5.83 5.21
C MET A 34 9.86 4.58 4.48
N LEU A 35 8.53 4.39 4.40
CA LEU A 35 7.92 3.24 3.73
C LEU A 35 8.18 3.26 2.21
N GLY A 36 8.07 4.44 1.59
CA GLY A 36 8.37 4.61 0.17
C GLY A 36 9.83 4.33 -0.17
N ASN A 37 10.77 4.76 0.69
CA ASN A 37 12.20 4.51 0.54
C ASN A 37 12.55 3.04 0.78
N LEU A 38 11.85 2.35 1.68
CA LEU A 38 11.99 0.90 1.87
C LEU A 38 11.55 0.15 0.60
N ALA A 39 10.40 0.53 0.03
CA ALA A 39 9.90 0.00 -1.23
C ALA A 39 10.89 0.24 -2.38
N PHE A 40 11.35 1.49 -2.51
CA PHE A 40 12.31 1.91 -3.52
C PHE A 40 13.64 1.16 -3.42
N GLY A 41 14.28 1.17 -2.25
CA GLY A 41 15.56 0.48 -2.03
C GLY A 41 15.49 -1.02 -2.30
N GLY A 42 14.40 -1.67 -1.86
CA GLY A 42 14.13 -3.07 -2.17
C GLY A 42 14.08 -3.33 -3.68
N LEU A 43 13.33 -2.53 -4.45
CA LEU A 43 13.19 -2.73 -5.89
C LEU A 43 14.46 -2.36 -6.69
N ILE A 44 15.25 -1.38 -6.25
CA ILE A 44 16.56 -1.09 -6.86
C ILE A 44 17.54 -2.25 -6.61
N ALA A 45 17.59 -2.78 -5.39
CA ALA A 45 18.39 -3.98 -5.10
C ALA A 45 17.91 -5.20 -5.90
N GLY A 46 16.59 -5.34 -6.10
CA GLY A 46 15.99 -6.37 -6.94
C GLY A 46 16.39 -6.24 -8.41
N ALA A 47 16.46 -5.02 -8.95
CA ALA A 47 16.95 -4.78 -10.30
C ALA A 47 18.43 -5.16 -10.45
N TYR A 48 19.27 -4.85 -9.46
CA TYR A 48 20.66 -5.32 -9.46
C TYR A 48 20.72 -6.85 -9.50
N ALA A 49 19.98 -7.51 -8.61
CA ALA A 49 19.88 -8.96 -8.56
C ALA A 49 19.44 -9.54 -9.91
N ALA A 50 18.47 -8.92 -10.58
CA ALA A 50 18.00 -9.34 -11.89
C ALA A 50 19.08 -9.24 -12.98
N VAL A 51 19.78 -8.11 -13.09
CA VAL A 51 20.88 -7.94 -14.05
C VAL A 51 21.96 -8.99 -13.81
N ARG A 52 22.34 -9.18 -12.55
CA ARG A 52 23.38 -10.13 -12.17
C ARG A 52 22.94 -11.58 -12.40
N PHE A 53 21.71 -11.94 -12.09
CA PHE A 53 21.17 -13.28 -12.35
C PHE A 53 21.21 -13.62 -13.84
N ILE A 54 20.77 -12.69 -14.71
CA ILE A 54 20.79 -12.89 -16.17
C ILE A 54 22.21 -13.06 -16.69
N GLY A 55 23.16 -12.27 -16.18
CA GLY A 55 24.57 -12.34 -16.58
C GLY A 55 25.38 -13.47 -15.94
N SER A 56 24.81 -14.22 -14.99
CA SER A 56 25.54 -15.25 -14.24
C SER A 56 25.70 -16.54 -15.06
N LYS A 57 26.91 -17.10 -15.04
CA LYS A 57 27.25 -18.35 -15.75
C LYS A 57 27.27 -19.58 -14.85
N THR A 58 27.51 -19.39 -13.55
CA THR A 58 27.56 -20.47 -12.56
C THR A 58 26.21 -20.63 -11.87
N ASP A 59 25.90 -21.86 -11.46
CA ASP A 59 24.68 -22.15 -10.71
C ASP A 59 24.69 -21.50 -9.32
N GLU A 60 25.86 -21.37 -8.70
CA GLU A 60 26.03 -20.69 -7.40
C GLU A 60 25.69 -19.20 -7.47
N ASP A 61 26.22 -18.49 -8.48
CA ASP A 61 25.91 -17.07 -8.66
C ASP A 61 24.41 -16.87 -8.94
N LYS A 62 23.83 -17.72 -9.79
CA LYS A 62 22.37 -17.69 -10.04
C LYS A 62 21.60 -17.91 -8.75
N ALA A 63 21.99 -18.86 -7.92
CA ALA A 63 21.34 -19.11 -6.64
C ALA A 63 21.42 -17.90 -5.69
N HIS A 64 22.59 -17.26 -5.61
CA HIS A 64 22.79 -16.06 -4.81
C HIS A 64 21.90 -14.89 -5.25
N TYR A 65 21.92 -14.55 -6.55
CA TYR A 65 21.12 -13.43 -7.05
C TYR A 65 19.62 -13.74 -7.08
N ASP A 66 19.24 -15.01 -7.19
CA ASP A 66 17.86 -15.43 -7.00
C ASP A 66 17.36 -15.14 -5.56
N TRP A 67 18.15 -15.53 -4.57
CA TRP A 67 17.90 -15.19 -3.16
C TRP A 67 17.83 -13.68 -2.94
N MET A 68 18.80 -12.94 -3.50
CA MET A 68 18.82 -11.49 -3.39
C MET A 68 17.56 -10.86 -3.98
N GLY A 69 17.12 -11.30 -5.17
CA GLY A 69 15.90 -10.82 -5.81
C GLY A 69 14.64 -11.11 -4.99
N TYR A 70 14.58 -12.28 -4.35
CA TYR A 70 13.48 -12.64 -3.46
C TYR A 70 13.42 -11.74 -2.22
N ILE A 71 14.54 -11.54 -1.53
CA ILE A 71 14.62 -10.68 -0.34
C ILE A 71 14.30 -9.23 -0.71
N ALA A 72 14.85 -8.75 -1.82
CA ALA A 72 14.57 -7.43 -2.39
C ALA A 72 13.06 -7.20 -2.61
N ASN A 73 12.38 -8.12 -3.30
CA ASN A 73 10.94 -8.00 -3.54
C ASN A 73 10.13 -8.13 -2.23
N PHE A 74 10.55 -8.98 -1.30
CA PHE A 74 9.91 -9.09 0.02
C PHE A 74 10.00 -7.78 0.82
N VAL A 75 11.20 -7.19 0.92
CA VAL A 75 11.41 -5.88 1.56
C VAL A 75 10.57 -4.81 0.89
N ALA A 76 10.51 -4.83 -0.45
CA ALA A 76 9.73 -3.86 -1.18
C ALA A 76 8.23 -3.93 -0.83
N ILE A 77 7.67 -5.14 -0.79
CA ILE A 77 6.26 -5.34 -0.47
C ILE A 77 5.96 -5.06 1.00
N ALA A 78 6.89 -5.37 1.91
CA ALA A 78 6.76 -4.98 3.32
C ALA A 78 6.64 -3.46 3.48
N GLY A 79 7.33 -2.67 2.64
CA GLY A 79 7.14 -1.23 2.55
C GLY A 79 5.84 -0.81 1.87
N LEU A 80 5.45 -1.48 0.77
CA LEU A 80 4.25 -1.14 -0.02
C LEU A 80 2.94 -1.43 0.70
N ILE A 81 2.84 -2.50 1.50
CA ILE A 81 1.60 -2.89 2.20
C ILE A 81 1.06 -1.75 3.09
N PRO A 82 1.84 -1.13 3.99
CA PRO A 82 1.38 -0.02 4.81
C PRO A 82 1.38 1.34 4.08
N LEU A 83 2.03 1.46 2.91
CA LEU A 83 2.26 2.73 2.23
C LEU A 83 0.97 3.48 1.84
N PRO A 84 -0.08 2.86 1.26
CA PRO A 84 -1.33 3.55 0.95
C PRO A 84 -1.96 4.26 2.15
N PHE A 85 -1.79 3.70 3.35
CA PHE A 85 -2.36 4.25 4.57
C PHE A 85 -1.52 5.38 5.15
N ALA A 86 -0.19 5.25 5.09
CA ALA A 86 0.68 6.39 5.38
C ALA A 86 0.41 7.56 4.42
N GLY A 87 0.09 7.26 3.16
CA GLY A 87 -0.29 8.24 2.14
C GLY A 87 -1.63 8.87 2.46
N TYR A 88 -2.62 8.07 2.88
CA TYR A 88 -3.91 8.56 3.35
C TYR A 88 -3.79 9.46 4.58
N TYR A 89 -2.96 9.07 5.56
CA TYR A 89 -2.70 9.88 6.75
C TYR A 89 -2.07 11.23 6.37
N LEU A 90 -1.03 11.21 5.54
CA LEU A 90 -0.41 12.43 5.01
C LEU A 90 -1.44 13.29 4.27
N GLY A 91 -2.23 12.69 3.37
CA GLY A 91 -3.26 13.39 2.61
C GLY A 91 -4.31 14.05 3.51
N ARG A 92 -4.77 13.35 4.55
CA ARG A 92 -5.71 13.90 5.54
C ARG A 92 -5.14 15.13 6.24
N GLU A 93 -3.88 15.09 6.66
CA GLU A 93 -3.25 16.22 7.33
C GLU A 93 -3.02 17.40 6.39
N VAL A 94 -2.69 17.15 5.12
CA VAL A 94 -2.62 18.20 4.09
C VAL A 94 -3.98 18.89 3.94
N TYR A 95 -5.07 18.11 3.81
CA TYR A 95 -6.44 18.63 3.72
C TYR A 95 -6.84 19.44 4.96
N SER A 96 -6.46 18.98 6.14
CA SER A 96 -6.81 19.62 7.41
C SER A 96 -6.00 20.90 7.64
N THR A 97 -4.80 20.99 7.07
CA THR A 97 -3.96 22.18 7.11
C THR A 97 -4.41 23.24 6.10
N SER A 98 -4.77 22.82 4.88
CA SER A 98 -5.20 23.72 3.82
C SER A 98 -6.19 23.04 2.90
N ALA A 99 -7.43 23.55 2.89
CA ALA A 99 -8.45 23.11 1.95
C ALA A 99 -8.04 23.36 0.50
N VAL A 100 -7.27 24.43 0.22
CA VAL A 100 -6.75 24.73 -1.13
C VAL A 100 -5.81 23.64 -1.61
N MET A 101 -4.80 23.29 -0.79
CA MET A 101 -3.87 22.21 -1.14
C MET A 101 -4.60 20.87 -1.27
N GLY A 102 -5.51 20.57 -0.33
CA GLY A 102 -6.33 19.36 -0.39
C GLY A 102 -7.13 19.26 -1.69
N ASN A 103 -7.88 20.30 -2.04
CA ASN A 103 -8.71 20.31 -3.24
C ASN A 103 -7.88 20.17 -4.53
N ASN A 104 -6.75 20.89 -4.62
CA ASN A 104 -5.82 20.77 -5.75
C ASN A 104 -5.24 19.36 -5.90
N MET A 105 -5.06 18.64 -4.79
CA MET A 105 -4.50 17.28 -4.77
C MET A 105 -5.40 16.25 -5.45
N MET A 106 -6.69 16.20 -5.11
CA MET A 106 -7.59 15.10 -5.53
C MET A 106 -8.63 15.50 -6.57
N GLY A 107 -8.99 16.79 -6.66
CA GLY A 107 -10.06 17.29 -7.55
C GLY A 107 -9.62 18.40 -8.50
N GLY A 108 -8.49 19.06 -8.24
CA GLY A 108 -7.94 20.14 -9.07
C GLY A 108 -6.80 19.67 -9.99
N ASP A 109 -5.81 20.55 -10.19
CA ASP A 109 -4.73 20.43 -11.18
C ASP A 109 -3.96 19.10 -11.11
N PHE A 110 -3.82 18.51 -9.92
CA PHE A 110 -3.04 17.28 -9.71
C PHE A 110 -3.88 16.00 -9.76
N SER A 111 -5.20 16.07 -9.94
CA SER A 111 -6.09 14.90 -9.94
C SER A 111 -5.63 13.80 -10.91
N TRP A 112 -5.28 14.15 -12.14
CA TRP A 112 -4.76 13.21 -13.15
C TRP A 112 -3.39 12.64 -12.78
N THR A 113 -2.53 13.44 -12.17
CA THR A 113 -1.24 12.95 -11.69
C THR A 113 -1.41 11.92 -10.57
N PHE A 114 -2.45 12.07 -9.72
CA PHE A 114 -2.82 11.05 -8.73
C PHE A 114 -3.40 9.77 -9.36
N ILE A 115 -4.10 9.87 -10.49
CA ILE A 115 -4.54 8.68 -11.24
C ILE A 115 -3.34 7.94 -11.81
N ILE A 116 -2.37 8.65 -12.41
CA ILE A 116 -1.11 8.05 -12.88
C ILE A 116 -0.36 7.40 -11.72
N GLN A 117 -0.31 8.06 -10.56
CA GLN A 117 0.28 7.51 -9.34
C GLN A 117 -0.40 6.21 -8.90
N ALA A 118 -1.73 6.16 -8.88
CA ALA A 118 -2.49 4.95 -8.59
C ALA A 118 -2.21 3.83 -9.61
N MET A 119 -2.06 4.16 -10.90
CA MET A 119 -1.64 3.22 -11.95
C MET A 119 -0.30 2.57 -11.63
N LEU A 120 0.68 3.39 -11.26
CA LEU A 120 2.03 2.92 -10.94
C LEU A 120 1.99 2.00 -9.71
N VAL A 121 1.30 2.40 -8.64
CA VAL A 121 1.23 1.58 -7.42
C VAL A 121 0.47 0.27 -7.63
N GLY A 122 -0.66 0.28 -8.33
CA GLY A 122 -1.37 -0.96 -8.66
C GLY A 122 -0.51 -1.91 -9.51
N SER A 123 0.27 -1.36 -10.45
CA SER A 123 1.23 -2.12 -11.25
C SER A 123 2.35 -2.74 -10.39
N LEU A 124 2.85 -2.00 -9.39
CA LEU A 124 3.84 -2.53 -8.44
C LEU A 124 3.31 -3.79 -7.75
N PHE A 125 2.11 -3.74 -7.17
CA PHE A 125 1.50 -4.91 -6.53
C PHE A 125 1.34 -6.07 -7.51
N LEU A 126 0.79 -5.83 -8.70
CA LEU A 126 0.55 -6.87 -9.70
C LEU A 126 1.85 -7.56 -10.13
N ILE A 127 2.87 -6.78 -10.50
CA ILE A 127 4.14 -7.32 -11.01
C ILE A 127 4.95 -7.99 -9.89
N SER A 128 4.91 -7.45 -8.68
CA SER A 128 5.51 -8.08 -7.49
C SER A 128 4.88 -9.45 -7.17
N ASN A 129 3.57 -9.57 -7.32
CA ASN A 129 2.88 -10.86 -7.20
C ASN A 129 3.26 -11.81 -8.34
N TYR A 130 3.33 -11.32 -9.58
CA TYR A 130 3.79 -12.11 -10.72
C TYR A 130 5.21 -12.66 -10.51
N TYR A 131 6.13 -11.85 -9.99
CA TYR A 131 7.47 -12.30 -9.63
C TYR A 131 7.42 -13.43 -8.59
N LEU A 132 6.61 -13.26 -7.54
CA LEU A 132 6.44 -14.25 -6.47
C LEU A 132 5.87 -15.57 -6.99
N TRP A 133 4.82 -15.52 -7.81
CA TRP A 133 4.21 -16.69 -8.43
C TRP A 133 5.15 -17.40 -9.40
N SER A 134 5.89 -16.63 -10.22
CA SER A 134 6.92 -17.19 -11.09
C SER A 134 8.01 -17.89 -10.29
N GLY A 135 8.33 -17.39 -9.10
CA GLY A 135 9.25 -18.01 -8.15
C GLY A 135 8.67 -19.21 -7.40
N MET A 136 7.42 -19.61 -7.62
CA MET A 136 6.90 -20.84 -7.03
C MET A 136 7.46 -22.08 -7.75
N THR A 137 7.83 -21.97 -9.03
CA THR A 137 8.40 -23.10 -9.81
C THR A 137 9.71 -23.64 -9.24
N ARG A 138 10.46 -22.83 -8.47
CA ARG A 138 11.67 -23.27 -7.75
C ARG A 138 11.38 -24.00 -6.43
N ILE A 139 10.11 -24.09 -6.01
CA ILE A 139 9.67 -24.69 -4.75
C ILE A 139 8.96 -26.02 -5.02
N PRO A 140 9.58 -27.17 -4.71
CA PRO A 140 8.91 -28.47 -4.82
C PRO A 140 7.65 -28.54 -3.96
N GLY A 141 6.52 -28.99 -4.53
CA GLY A 141 5.24 -29.12 -3.83
C GLY A 141 4.37 -27.86 -3.87
N SER A 142 4.83 -26.77 -4.50
CA SER A 142 4.05 -25.54 -4.67
C SER A 142 2.95 -25.65 -5.73
N GLU A 143 2.99 -26.66 -6.59
CA GLU A 143 2.06 -26.88 -7.71
C GLU A 143 0.62 -27.00 -7.23
N ARG A 144 0.41 -27.54 -6.02
CA ARG A 144 -0.90 -27.63 -5.35
C ARG A 144 -1.57 -26.26 -5.12
N TYR A 145 -0.78 -25.19 -5.11
CA TYR A 145 -1.26 -23.83 -4.89
C TYR A 145 -1.50 -23.06 -6.21
N TYR A 146 -1.07 -23.58 -7.36
CA TYR A 146 -1.23 -22.89 -8.65
C TYR A 146 -2.69 -22.59 -9.00
N LYS A 147 -3.61 -23.47 -8.59
CA LYS A 147 -5.06 -23.27 -8.76
C LYS A 147 -5.60 -21.99 -8.12
N TYR A 148 -4.92 -21.45 -7.11
CA TYR A 148 -5.33 -20.21 -6.44
C TYR A 148 -4.88 -18.96 -7.19
N ILE A 149 -3.77 -19.03 -7.94
CA ILE A 149 -3.15 -17.87 -8.62
C ILE A 149 -4.16 -17.17 -9.52
N LYS A 150 -4.99 -17.91 -10.28
CA LYS A 150 -5.99 -17.30 -11.16
C LYS A 150 -7.04 -16.46 -10.42
N PHE A 151 -7.43 -16.86 -9.21
CA PHE A 151 -8.40 -16.14 -8.40
C PHE A 151 -7.77 -14.89 -7.78
N ILE A 152 -6.51 -14.99 -7.31
CA ILE A 152 -5.76 -13.85 -6.78
C ILE A 152 -5.50 -12.83 -7.89
N LEU A 153 -5.09 -13.30 -9.07
CA LEU A 153 -4.90 -12.46 -10.25
C LEU A 153 -6.20 -11.77 -10.65
N PHE A 154 -7.32 -12.49 -10.70
CA PHE A 154 -8.62 -11.90 -10.99
C PHE A 154 -8.98 -10.81 -9.98
N ALA A 155 -8.81 -11.07 -8.68
CA ALA A 155 -9.06 -10.09 -7.63
C ALA A 155 -8.19 -8.84 -7.79
N ILE A 156 -6.88 -8.99 -8.06
CA ILE A 156 -5.96 -7.86 -8.27
C ILE A 156 -6.32 -7.09 -9.55
N VAL A 157 -6.60 -7.76 -10.66
CA VAL A 157 -6.91 -7.11 -11.95
C VAL A 157 -8.21 -6.32 -11.89
N ILE A 158 -9.28 -6.90 -11.34
CA ILE A 158 -10.55 -6.20 -11.17
C ILE A 158 -10.38 -5.02 -10.20
N SER A 159 -9.68 -5.23 -9.08
CA SER A 159 -9.38 -4.16 -8.13
C SER A 159 -8.59 -3.04 -8.78
N PHE A 160 -7.61 -3.40 -9.61
CA PHE A 160 -6.81 -2.44 -10.34
C PHE A 160 -7.68 -1.65 -11.31
N ALA A 161 -8.47 -2.30 -12.16
CA ALA A 161 -9.37 -1.63 -13.11
C ALA A 161 -10.32 -0.63 -12.44
N ILE A 162 -10.91 -0.99 -11.29
CA ILE A 162 -11.74 -0.07 -10.49
C ILE A 162 -10.91 1.09 -9.96
N TRP A 163 -9.74 0.82 -9.38
CA TRP A 163 -8.87 1.86 -8.81
C TRP A 163 -8.39 2.87 -9.88
N LEU A 164 -8.17 2.39 -11.11
CA LEU A 164 -7.77 3.20 -12.26
C LEU A 164 -8.86 4.15 -12.75
N THR A 165 -10.12 3.91 -12.39
CA THR A 165 -11.22 4.71 -12.93
C THR A 165 -11.19 6.10 -12.31
N PRO A 166 -11.03 7.18 -13.09
CA PRO A 166 -11.06 8.54 -12.57
C PRO A 166 -12.50 8.97 -12.25
N HIS A 167 -12.65 9.87 -11.28
CA HIS A 167 -13.96 10.47 -11.01
C HIS A 167 -14.29 11.56 -12.05
N ASN A 168 -13.29 12.40 -12.38
CA ASN A 168 -13.40 13.46 -13.37
C ASN A 168 -12.72 13.00 -14.67
N LEU A 169 -13.45 13.00 -15.78
CA LEU A 169 -12.91 12.67 -17.10
C LEU A 169 -12.57 13.98 -17.85
N PRO A 170 -11.53 13.99 -18.73
CA PRO A 170 -11.17 15.17 -19.50
C PRO A 170 -12.05 15.21 -20.76
N LEU A 171 -13.31 15.56 -20.56
CA LEU A 171 -14.36 15.45 -21.57
C LEU A 171 -14.41 16.69 -22.45
N SER A 172 -14.57 16.49 -23.75
CA SER A 172 -14.94 17.53 -24.69
C SER A 172 -16.38 18.01 -24.43
N GLY A 173 -16.70 19.23 -24.88
CA GLY A 173 -18.07 19.76 -24.77
C GLY A 173 -19.12 18.87 -25.45
N LYS A 174 -18.72 18.15 -26.52
CA LYS A 174 -19.57 17.16 -27.18
C LYS A 174 -19.83 15.95 -26.29
N GLU A 175 -18.80 15.39 -25.66
CA GLU A 175 -18.96 14.24 -24.76
C GLU A 175 -19.80 14.61 -23.52
N VAL A 176 -19.65 15.83 -23.00
CA VAL A 176 -20.53 16.35 -21.93
C VAL A 176 -21.98 16.44 -22.41
N SER A 177 -22.21 16.95 -23.61
CA SER A 177 -23.54 17.00 -24.23
C SER A 177 -24.13 15.59 -24.40
N ASP A 178 -23.34 14.64 -24.89
CA ASP A 178 -23.76 13.25 -25.13
C ASP A 178 -24.09 12.52 -23.81
N MET A 179 -23.53 12.96 -22.68
CA MET A 179 -23.89 12.48 -21.33
C MET A 179 -24.99 13.31 -20.65
N GLY A 180 -25.77 14.07 -21.41
CA GLY A 180 -26.88 14.85 -20.88
C GLY A 180 -26.45 16.05 -20.02
N GLY A 181 -25.29 16.63 -20.32
CA GLY A 181 -24.74 17.78 -19.60
C GLY A 181 -24.01 17.43 -18.31
N SER A 182 -23.83 16.14 -17.99
CA SER A 182 -23.11 15.72 -16.79
C SER A 182 -21.60 15.81 -16.99
N GLN A 183 -20.89 16.36 -16.00
CA GLN A 183 -19.42 16.31 -15.92
C GLN A 183 -18.89 14.91 -15.54
N TYR A 184 -19.80 13.97 -15.23
CA TYR A 184 -19.48 12.64 -14.73
C TYR A 184 -20.10 11.55 -15.59
N HIS A 185 -19.34 10.49 -15.86
CA HIS A 185 -19.88 9.33 -16.57
C HIS A 185 -20.98 8.64 -15.71
N PRO A 186 -22.15 8.29 -16.29
CA PRO A 186 -23.30 7.79 -15.52
C PRO A 186 -23.01 6.60 -14.58
N THR A 187 -22.20 5.65 -15.04
CA THR A 187 -21.83 4.44 -14.29
C THR A 187 -20.42 4.50 -13.66
N LEU A 188 -19.40 4.84 -14.44
CA LEU A 188 -18.00 4.83 -14.00
C LEU A 188 -17.68 5.84 -12.87
N LYS A 189 -18.48 6.90 -12.71
CA LYS A 189 -18.28 7.90 -11.65
C LYS A 189 -18.15 7.30 -10.25
N PHE A 190 -18.84 6.19 -9.98
CA PHE A 190 -18.82 5.53 -8.68
C PHE A 190 -17.49 4.83 -8.37
N PHE A 191 -16.78 4.35 -9.39
CA PHE A 191 -15.47 3.70 -9.21
C PHE A 191 -14.37 4.71 -8.89
N GLY A 192 -14.52 5.96 -9.35
CA GLY A 192 -13.61 7.05 -9.03
C GLY A 192 -13.69 7.58 -7.59
N LEU A 193 -14.71 7.18 -6.83
CA LEU A 193 -14.97 7.66 -5.47
C LEU A 193 -14.16 6.90 -4.41
N MET A 194 -13.87 7.58 -3.29
CA MET A 194 -13.04 7.05 -2.20
C MET A 194 -13.51 5.69 -1.62
N PRO A 195 -14.82 5.40 -1.44
CA PRO A 195 -15.28 4.09 -0.98
C PRO A 195 -14.82 2.94 -1.88
N ALA A 196 -15.00 3.08 -3.21
CA ALA A 196 -14.56 2.08 -4.17
C ALA A 196 -13.03 1.92 -4.14
N LYS A 197 -12.29 3.03 -4.20
CA LYS A 197 -10.82 3.02 -4.17
C LYS A 197 -10.27 2.34 -2.92
N ASN A 198 -10.80 2.68 -1.74
CA ASN A 198 -10.36 2.07 -0.50
C ASN A 198 -10.68 0.57 -0.47
N ALA A 199 -11.88 0.16 -0.89
CA ALA A 199 -12.26 -1.24 -0.92
C ALA A 199 -11.29 -2.08 -1.77
N VAL A 200 -11.01 -1.63 -2.99
CA VAL A 200 -10.17 -2.38 -3.93
C VAL A 200 -8.69 -2.37 -3.55
N VAL A 201 -8.19 -1.29 -2.93
CA VAL A 201 -6.82 -1.26 -2.37
C VAL A 201 -6.67 -2.29 -1.26
N ASN A 202 -7.64 -2.37 -0.35
CA ASN A 202 -7.61 -3.38 0.72
C ASN A 202 -7.62 -4.81 0.14
N LEU A 203 -8.42 -5.05 -0.91
CA LEU A 203 -8.45 -6.34 -1.59
C LEU A 203 -7.11 -6.68 -2.28
N ILE A 204 -6.44 -5.71 -2.92
CA ILE A 204 -5.10 -5.89 -3.48
C ILE A 204 -4.09 -6.29 -2.40
N ILE A 205 -4.14 -5.63 -1.24
CA ILE A 205 -3.22 -5.92 -0.14
C ILE A 205 -3.48 -7.31 0.45
N LEU A 206 -4.73 -7.67 0.72
CA LEU A 206 -5.10 -9.02 1.19
C LEU A 206 -4.70 -10.10 0.18
N SER A 207 -4.93 -9.85 -1.11
CA SER A 207 -4.53 -10.74 -2.21
C SER A 207 -3.02 -10.95 -2.25
N THR A 208 -2.26 -9.86 -2.11
CA THR A 208 -0.79 -9.89 -2.07
C THR A 208 -0.28 -10.64 -0.84
N PHE A 209 -0.84 -10.35 0.33
CA PHE A 209 -0.50 -11.05 1.57
C PHE A 209 -0.81 -12.54 1.47
N PHE A 210 -1.95 -12.92 0.88
CA PHE A 210 -2.31 -14.30 0.64
C PHE A 210 -1.32 -15.01 -0.30
N SER A 211 -0.85 -14.35 -1.37
CA SER A 211 0.23 -14.88 -2.23
C SER A 211 1.49 -15.21 -1.44
N PHE A 212 1.88 -14.36 -0.47
CA PHE A 212 3.02 -14.63 0.41
C PHE A 212 2.83 -15.87 1.28
N LEU A 213 1.62 -16.04 1.84
CA LEU A 213 1.32 -17.24 2.62
C LEU A 213 1.45 -18.49 1.75
N LEU A 214 0.89 -18.48 0.53
CA LEU A 214 1.03 -19.62 -0.40
C LEU A 214 2.49 -19.90 -0.75
N TYR A 215 3.26 -18.85 -0.99
CA TYR A 215 4.69 -18.95 -1.29
C TYR A 215 5.47 -19.62 -0.15
N ARG A 216 5.31 -19.12 1.09
CA ARG A 216 5.99 -19.66 2.29
C ARG A 216 5.62 -21.11 2.58
N ARG A 217 4.40 -21.51 2.22
CA ARG A 217 3.89 -22.86 2.40
C ARG A 217 4.32 -23.81 1.31
N GLY A 218 4.87 -23.32 0.19
CA GLY A 218 5.10 -24.08 -1.04
C GLY A 218 5.69 -25.48 -0.80
N ASN A 219 6.79 -25.58 -0.05
CA ASN A 219 7.47 -26.85 0.23
C ASN A 219 7.07 -27.55 1.54
N LYS A 220 6.01 -27.12 2.21
CA LYS A 220 5.60 -27.64 3.53
C LYS A 220 4.53 -28.73 3.41
N GLY A 221 4.85 -29.95 3.80
CA GLY A 221 3.97 -31.12 3.80
C GLY A 221 3.17 -31.27 5.10
N ASP A 222 3.25 -32.46 5.71
CA ASP A 222 2.53 -32.81 6.94
C ASP A 222 2.86 -31.83 8.07
N ARG A 223 1.81 -31.33 8.72
CA ARG A 223 1.90 -30.31 9.78
C ARG A 223 2.02 -30.97 11.16
N VAL A 224 2.78 -30.32 12.04
CA VAL A 224 2.78 -30.65 13.48
C VAL A 224 1.72 -29.79 14.15
N ALA A 225 0.86 -30.41 14.96
CA ALA A 225 -0.16 -29.72 15.75
C ALA A 225 0.48 -28.60 16.60
N ILE A 226 -0.16 -27.43 16.66
CA ILE A 226 0.32 -26.26 17.40
C ILE A 226 0.45 -26.59 18.90
N SER A 227 -0.48 -27.38 19.44
CA SER A 227 -0.46 -27.87 20.81
C SER A 227 0.78 -28.68 21.17
N LYS A 228 1.43 -29.31 20.18
CA LYS A 228 2.64 -30.13 20.34
C LYS A 228 3.95 -29.35 20.17
N GLN A 229 3.89 -28.04 19.90
CA GLN A 229 5.07 -27.21 19.63
C GLN A 229 5.57 -26.41 20.86
N GLY A 230 5.17 -26.82 22.07
CA GLY A 230 5.54 -26.18 23.33
C GLY A 230 4.73 -24.91 23.65
N THR A 231 5.27 -24.06 24.52
CA THR A 231 4.56 -22.86 25.04
C THR A 231 4.66 -21.65 24.11
N LEU A 232 5.69 -21.59 23.26
CA LEU A 232 5.95 -20.44 22.40
C LEU A 232 4.77 -20.06 21.47
N PRO A 233 4.09 -21.01 20.78
CA PRO A 233 2.92 -20.67 19.97
C PRO A 233 1.78 -20.05 20.79
N LYS A 234 1.56 -20.54 22.02
CA LYS A 234 0.54 -19.98 22.92
C LYS A 234 0.84 -18.52 23.21
N ILE A 235 2.08 -18.20 23.57
CA ILE A 235 2.52 -16.83 23.87
C ILE A 235 2.37 -15.94 22.64
N VAL A 236 2.98 -16.32 21.51
CA VAL A 236 3.05 -15.43 20.33
C VAL A 236 1.67 -15.24 19.69
N ILE A 237 0.85 -16.29 19.55
CA ILE A 237 -0.50 -16.16 18.99
C ILE A 237 -1.40 -15.34 19.93
N SER A 238 -1.30 -15.52 21.25
CA SER A 238 -2.06 -14.72 22.20
C SER A 238 -1.63 -13.25 22.23
N ILE A 239 -0.32 -12.95 22.18
CA ILE A 239 0.18 -11.58 22.08
C ILE A 239 -0.27 -10.93 20.77
N ALA A 240 -0.13 -11.63 19.63
CA ALA A 240 -0.60 -11.12 18.36
C ALA A 240 -2.12 -10.88 18.36
N GLY A 241 -2.89 -11.78 18.96
CA GLY A 241 -4.32 -11.61 19.18
C GLY A 241 -4.64 -10.39 20.05
N LEU A 242 -3.92 -10.18 21.14
CA LEU A 242 -4.08 -9.00 21.99
C LEU A 242 -3.74 -7.71 21.24
N VAL A 243 -2.63 -7.68 20.49
CA VAL A 243 -2.25 -6.54 19.66
C VAL A 243 -3.33 -6.23 18.62
N SER A 244 -3.84 -7.25 17.92
CA SER A 244 -4.98 -7.15 17.00
C SER A 244 -6.22 -6.55 17.66
N LEU A 245 -6.57 -7.02 18.86
CA LEU A 245 -7.68 -6.50 19.65
C LEU A 245 -7.47 -5.05 20.09
N LEU A 246 -6.25 -4.68 20.49
CA LEU A 246 -5.96 -3.31 20.87
C LEU A 246 -6.06 -2.38 19.67
N ILE A 247 -5.44 -2.74 18.53
CA ILE A 247 -5.46 -1.95 17.28
C ILE A 247 -6.90 -1.62 16.85
N VAL A 248 -7.78 -2.62 16.82
CA VAL A 248 -9.16 -2.47 16.34
C VAL A 248 -10.09 -1.97 17.45
N GLY A 249 -9.99 -2.55 18.64
CA GLY A 249 -10.88 -2.29 19.77
C GLY A 249 -10.79 -0.87 20.30
N GLN A 250 -9.59 -0.27 20.37
CA GLN A 250 -9.47 1.14 20.77
C GLN A 250 -10.23 2.08 19.83
N TYR A 251 -10.22 1.79 18.53
CA TYR A 251 -10.96 2.58 17.55
C TYR A 251 -12.45 2.27 17.57
N ALA A 252 -12.84 1.03 17.85
CA ALA A 252 -14.24 0.67 18.09
C ALA A 252 -14.85 1.48 19.23
N VAL A 253 -14.15 1.56 20.37
CA VAL A 253 -14.56 2.36 21.54
C VAL A 253 -14.63 3.84 21.17
N TYR A 254 -13.61 4.37 20.49
CA TYR A 254 -13.61 5.74 20.01
C TYR A 254 -14.84 6.05 19.15
N LEU A 255 -15.17 5.21 18.17
CA LEU A 255 -16.32 5.42 17.28
C LEU A 255 -17.68 5.31 17.99
N LEU A 256 -17.79 4.42 18.98
CA LEU A 256 -19.02 4.27 19.76
C LEU A 256 -19.25 5.45 20.71
N GLY A 257 -18.17 6.10 21.18
CA GLY A 257 -18.22 7.28 22.04
C GLY A 257 -18.16 8.62 21.31
N LEU A 258 -17.95 8.64 19.99
CA LEU A 258 -17.80 9.87 19.22
C LEU A 258 -19.15 10.57 19.04
N ASP A 259 -19.27 11.80 19.57
CA ASP A 259 -20.42 12.67 19.32
C ASP A 259 -20.39 13.17 17.86
N PRO A 260 -21.47 12.97 17.07
CA PRO A 260 -21.57 13.52 15.72
C PRO A 260 -21.27 15.03 15.61
N LYS A 261 -21.54 15.80 16.67
CA LYS A 261 -21.22 17.23 16.72
C LYS A 261 -19.74 17.53 16.54
N ALA A 262 -18.85 16.61 16.92
CA ALA A 262 -17.40 16.77 16.72
C ALA A 262 -17.00 16.81 15.24
N LEU A 263 -17.89 16.38 14.33
CA LEU A 263 -17.72 16.40 12.89
C LEU A 263 -18.75 17.29 12.19
N ASP A 264 -19.34 18.26 12.92
CA ASP A 264 -20.38 19.17 12.42
C ASP A 264 -21.61 18.42 11.86
N LEU A 265 -21.94 17.26 12.42
CA LEU A 265 -23.08 16.46 12.03
C LEU A 265 -24.20 16.50 13.08
N PRO A 266 -25.48 16.48 12.65
CA PRO A 266 -26.59 16.43 13.60
C PRO A 266 -26.64 15.10 14.38
N PRO A 267 -27.22 15.09 15.59
CA PRO A 267 -27.16 13.93 16.50
C PRO A 267 -27.80 12.64 15.95
N ASP A 268 -28.76 12.76 15.03
CA ASP A 268 -29.40 11.64 14.33
C ASP A 268 -28.42 10.82 13.47
N ARG A 269 -27.26 11.39 13.13
CA ARG A 269 -26.19 10.72 12.37
C ARG A 269 -25.34 9.78 13.21
N ALA A 270 -25.55 9.70 14.52
CA ALA A 270 -24.83 8.77 15.41
C ALA A 270 -24.94 7.30 14.96
N VAL A 271 -26.01 6.92 14.27
CA VAL A 271 -26.20 5.56 13.75
C VAL A 271 -25.07 5.13 12.81
N TYR A 272 -24.50 6.04 12.02
CA TYR A 272 -23.41 5.71 11.09
C TYR A 272 -22.12 5.33 11.81
N PHE A 273 -21.87 6.00 12.93
CA PHE A 273 -20.69 5.84 13.76
C PHE A 273 -20.79 4.52 14.52
N ARG A 274 -21.95 4.28 15.14
CA ARG A 274 -22.24 3.04 15.87
C ARG A 274 -22.20 1.81 14.97
N THR A 275 -22.71 1.90 13.74
CA THR A 275 -22.68 0.79 12.78
C THR A 275 -21.24 0.32 12.53
N VAL A 276 -20.32 1.27 12.31
CA VAL A 276 -18.91 0.95 12.11
C VAL A 276 -18.27 0.48 13.41
N GLY A 277 -18.58 1.10 14.55
CA GLY A 277 -18.12 0.66 15.87
C GLY A 277 -18.48 -0.80 16.17
N PHE A 278 -19.72 -1.21 15.90
CA PHE A 278 -20.15 -2.61 16.07
C PHE A 278 -19.49 -3.56 15.07
N LEU A 279 -19.22 -3.12 13.83
CA LEU A 279 -18.46 -3.91 12.87
C LEU A 279 -17.03 -4.18 13.39
N LEU A 280 -16.39 -3.18 14.01
CA LEU A 280 -15.06 -3.35 14.61
C LEU A 280 -15.08 -4.25 15.85
N ILE A 281 -16.16 -4.22 16.65
CA ILE A 281 -16.37 -5.21 17.72
C ILE A 281 -16.51 -6.62 17.13
N PHE A 282 -17.27 -6.77 16.04
CA PHE A 282 -17.41 -8.05 15.35
C PHE A 282 -16.06 -8.57 14.83
N GLU A 283 -15.22 -7.70 14.27
CA GLU A 283 -13.84 -8.04 13.91
C GLU A 283 -13.03 -8.54 15.12
N CYS A 284 -13.15 -7.87 16.28
CA CYS A 284 -12.48 -8.28 17.52
C CYS A 284 -12.93 -9.67 17.98
N ILE A 285 -14.23 -9.96 17.90
CA ILE A 285 -14.79 -11.29 18.21
C ILE A 285 -14.22 -12.34 17.25
N ALA A 286 -14.13 -12.03 15.95
CA ALA A 286 -13.52 -12.91 14.97
C ALA A 286 -12.03 -13.17 15.25
N ALA A 287 -11.28 -12.15 15.70
CA ALA A 287 -9.88 -12.29 16.12
C ALA A 287 -9.75 -13.25 17.33
N ILE A 288 -10.60 -13.10 18.35
CA ILE A 288 -10.64 -14.00 19.52
C ILE A 288 -10.95 -15.43 19.08
N ALA A 289 -11.98 -15.61 18.23
CA ALA A 289 -12.34 -16.91 17.70
C ALA A 289 -11.19 -17.55 16.92
N ALA A 290 -10.47 -16.77 16.10
CA ALA A 290 -9.30 -17.24 15.37
C ALA A 290 -8.15 -17.66 16.30
N VAL A 291 -7.85 -16.88 17.35
CA VAL A 291 -6.86 -17.27 18.38
C VAL A 291 -7.25 -18.60 19.03
N ILE A 292 -8.50 -18.74 19.47
CA ILE A 292 -8.99 -19.97 20.11
C ILE A 292 -8.88 -21.16 19.15
N LEU A 293 -9.31 -20.99 17.90
CA LEU A 293 -9.23 -22.04 16.88
C LEU A 293 -7.78 -22.43 16.57
N ALA A 294 -6.87 -21.46 16.48
CA ALA A 294 -5.46 -21.72 16.23
C ALA A 294 -4.83 -22.53 17.37
N LEU A 295 -5.11 -22.15 18.63
CA LEU A 295 -4.60 -22.87 19.81
C LEU A 295 -5.23 -24.25 20.00
N LYS A 296 -6.40 -24.51 19.39
CA LYS A 296 -7.07 -25.83 19.30
C LYS A 296 -6.68 -26.61 18.04
N ASP A 297 -5.50 -26.36 17.48
CA ASP A 297 -4.95 -27.05 16.30
C ASP A 297 -5.74 -26.87 14.98
N ARG A 298 -6.69 -25.93 14.94
CA ARG A 298 -7.47 -25.59 13.74
C ARG A 298 -6.95 -24.32 13.06
N GLY A 299 -5.63 -24.17 12.97
CA GLY A 299 -4.98 -22.94 12.47
C GLY A 299 -5.33 -22.55 11.03
N ILE A 300 -5.58 -23.51 10.12
CA ILE A 300 -6.07 -23.18 8.75
C ILE A 300 -7.46 -22.53 8.82
N LEU A 301 -8.36 -23.11 9.62
CA LEU A 301 -9.71 -22.57 9.80
C LEU A 301 -9.67 -21.20 10.48
N ALA A 302 -8.78 -21.02 11.47
CA ALA A 302 -8.56 -19.73 12.12
C ALA A 302 -8.15 -18.63 11.13
N GLN A 303 -7.17 -18.91 10.27
CA GLN A 303 -6.73 -17.95 9.25
C GLN A 303 -7.82 -17.68 8.20
N GLY A 304 -8.51 -18.73 7.75
CA GLY A 304 -9.60 -18.60 6.79
C GLY A 304 -10.77 -17.80 7.33
N LEU A 305 -11.15 -18.04 8.60
CA LEU A 305 -12.17 -17.28 9.31
C LEU A 305 -11.76 -15.80 9.38
N TYR A 306 -10.59 -15.52 9.95
CA TYR A 306 -10.22 -14.13 10.22
C TYR A 306 -10.01 -13.34 8.94
N MET A 307 -9.24 -13.89 7.99
CA MET A 307 -9.02 -13.25 6.69
C MET A 307 -10.32 -13.10 5.90
N GLY A 308 -11.23 -14.07 5.95
CA GLY A 308 -12.53 -14.00 5.28
C GLY A 308 -13.42 -12.91 5.86
N VAL A 309 -13.49 -12.82 7.19
CA VAL A 309 -14.23 -11.76 7.90
C VAL A 309 -13.63 -10.39 7.58
N THR A 310 -12.30 -10.22 7.68
CA THR A 310 -11.64 -8.96 7.34
C THR A 310 -11.91 -8.60 5.88
N ALA A 311 -11.74 -9.53 4.93
CA ALA A 311 -11.96 -9.29 3.49
C ALA A 311 -13.39 -8.83 3.21
N PHE A 312 -14.38 -9.45 3.85
CA PHE A 312 -15.77 -9.05 3.75
C PHE A 312 -15.99 -7.65 4.34
N ASN A 313 -15.52 -7.40 5.56
CA ASN A 313 -15.71 -6.14 6.26
C ASN A 313 -15.10 -4.97 5.49
N VAL A 314 -13.84 -5.10 5.04
CA VAL A 314 -13.11 -3.99 4.42
C VAL A 314 -13.46 -3.78 2.95
N THR A 315 -13.76 -4.84 2.20
CA THR A 315 -14.00 -4.73 0.74
C THR A 315 -15.48 -4.60 0.42
N ILE A 316 -16.33 -5.39 1.08
CA ILE A 316 -17.75 -5.48 0.74
C ILE A 316 -18.56 -4.54 1.64
N PHE A 317 -18.57 -4.78 2.95
CA PHE A 317 -19.40 -4.02 3.86
C PHE A 317 -19.03 -2.53 3.87
N LEU A 318 -17.79 -2.19 4.24
CA LEU A 318 -17.33 -0.80 4.28
C LEU A 318 -17.15 -0.19 2.88
N GLY A 319 -16.92 -1.01 1.86
CA GLY A 319 -16.90 -0.56 0.47
C GLY A 319 -18.26 -0.02 0.01
N VAL A 320 -19.34 -0.74 0.30
CA VAL A 320 -20.72 -0.32 -0.01
C VAL A 320 -21.19 0.75 0.98
N TYR A 321 -20.99 0.53 2.27
CA TYR A 321 -21.41 1.45 3.33
C TYR A 321 -20.73 2.82 3.21
N GLY A 322 -19.51 2.88 2.69
CA GLY A 322 -18.80 4.11 2.41
C GLY A 322 -19.56 5.03 1.43
N PHE A 323 -20.32 4.50 0.47
CA PHE A 323 -21.18 5.32 -0.40
C PHE A 323 -22.34 5.94 0.37
N ILE A 324 -22.96 5.17 1.27
CA ILE A 324 -24.05 5.66 2.14
C ILE A 324 -23.52 6.77 3.05
N VAL A 325 -22.36 6.55 3.67
CA VAL A 325 -21.71 7.54 4.56
C VAL A 325 -21.30 8.79 3.78
N MET A 326 -20.78 8.64 2.56
CA MET A 326 -20.45 9.79 1.72
C MET A 326 -21.66 10.71 1.49
N GLU A 327 -22.83 10.15 1.20
CA GLU A 327 -24.04 10.93 0.96
C GLU A 327 -24.64 11.50 2.26
N LYS A 328 -24.67 10.70 3.32
CA LYS A 328 -25.45 10.99 4.52
C LYS A 328 -24.66 11.55 5.70
N ALA A 329 -23.33 11.41 5.68
CA ALA A 329 -22.43 11.79 6.77
C ALA A 329 -20.99 12.00 6.23
N SER A 330 -20.83 12.78 5.16
CA SER A 330 -19.54 12.95 4.44
C SER A 330 -18.31 13.20 5.33
N PRO A 331 -18.37 14.07 6.38
CA PRO A 331 -17.23 14.29 7.28
C PRO A 331 -16.69 13.00 7.94
N PHE A 332 -17.56 12.02 8.17
CA PHE A 332 -17.25 10.72 8.78
C PHE A 332 -16.62 9.71 7.80
N LEU A 333 -16.64 9.97 6.48
CA LEU A 333 -16.06 9.07 5.48
C LEU A 333 -14.59 8.77 5.75
N ARG A 334 -13.85 9.72 6.34
CA ARG A 334 -12.45 9.52 6.72
C ARG A 334 -12.25 8.40 7.73
N ASN A 335 -13.18 8.27 8.67
CA ASN A 335 -13.14 7.25 9.73
C ASN A 335 -13.42 5.86 9.16
N ILE A 336 -14.16 5.75 8.04
CA ILE A 336 -14.34 4.48 7.31
C ILE A 336 -12.99 3.98 6.79
N ALA A 337 -12.20 4.84 6.16
CA ALA A 337 -10.88 4.48 5.65
C ALA A 337 -9.93 3.99 6.76
N VAL A 338 -9.94 4.70 7.90
CA VAL A 338 -9.17 4.29 9.10
C VAL A 338 -9.66 2.94 9.62
N SER A 339 -10.97 2.73 9.68
CA SER A 339 -11.57 1.47 10.12
C SER A 339 -11.17 0.29 9.22
N GLN A 340 -11.11 0.49 7.90
CA GLN A 340 -10.65 -0.55 6.96
C GLN A 340 -9.18 -0.91 7.22
N PHE A 341 -8.33 0.11 7.43
CA PHE A 341 -6.91 -0.09 7.68
C PHE A 341 -6.60 -0.88 8.94
N LEU A 342 -7.22 -0.50 10.06
CA LEU A 342 -6.96 -1.12 11.36
C LEU A 342 -7.34 -2.60 11.34
N GLN A 343 -8.46 -2.95 10.69
CA GLN A 343 -8.87 -4.33 10.46
C GLN A 343 -7.84 -5.07 9.60
N LEU A 344 -7.35 -4.45 8.52
CA LEU A 344 -6.35 -5.04 7.64
C LEU A 344 -5.02 -5.34 8.36
N ILE A 345 -4.47 -4.38 9.11
CA ILE A 345 -3.22 -4.57 9.86
C ILE A 345 -3.41 -5.62 10.96
N SER A 346 -4.54 -5.57 11.65
CA SER A 346 -4.91 -6.59 12.64
C SER A 346 -4.93 -7.99 12.02
N CYS A 347 -5.56 -8.14 10.84
CA CYS A 347 -5.57 -9.38 10.08
C CYS A 347 -4.17 -9.86 9.71
N ILE A 348 -3.36 -9.00 9.07
CA ILE A 348 -2.01 -9.36 8.65
C ILE A 348 -1.16 -9.79 9.85
N THR A 349 -1.28 -9.09 10.98
CA THR A 349 -0.54 -9.37 12.22
C THR A 349 -0.91 -10.75 12.78
N LEU A 350 -2.19 -10.99 13.04
CA LEU A 350 -2.65 -12.24 13.64
C LEU A 350 -2.46 -13.43 12.70
N VAL A 351 -2.80 -13.29 11.42
CA VAL A 351 -2.65 -14.37 10.44
C VAL A 351 -1.18 -14.74 10.27
N THR A 352 -0.27 -13.77 10.24
CA THR A 352 1.18 -14.02 10.19
C THR A 352 1.65 -14.77 11.43
N ALA A 353 1.22 -14.36 12.62
CA ALA A 353 1.56 -15.04 13.87
C ALA A 353 1.08 -16.50 13.87
N ILE A 354 -0.14 -16.76 13.41
CA ILE A 354 -0.66 -18.13 13.26
C ILE A 354 0.16 -18.91 12.21
N ASP A 355 0.48 -18.29 11.07
CA ASP A 355 1.21 -18.93 9.97
C ASP A 355 2.60 -19.41 10.38
N LEU A 356 3.29 -18.61 11.22
CA LEU A 356 4.63 -18.94 11.73
C LEU A 356 4.67 -20.31 12.44
N PHE A 357 3.60 -20.68 13.13
CA PHE A 357 3.52 -21.96 13.86
C PHE A 357 2.74 -23.04 13.10
N LEU A 358 1.86 -22.66 12.18
CA LEU A 358 1.04 -23.61 11.42
C LEU A 358 1.88 -24.62 10.62
N PHE A 359 3.03 -24.19 10.11
CA PHE A 359 3.97 -25.01 9.34
C PHE A 359 5.35 -25.16 10.00
N LYS A 360 5.48 -24.76 11.28
CA LYS A 360 6.71 -24.98 12.04
C LYS A 360 6.89 -26.48 12.29
N GLY A 361 8.07 -26.99 11.95
CA GLY A 361 8.37 -28.42 12.04
C GLY A 361 7.61 -29.29 11.04
N ALA A 362 6.90 -28.70 10.06
CA ALA A 362 6.24 -29.46 9.01
C ALA A 362 7.28 -30.19 8.14
N LYS A 363 6.95 -31.42 7.70
CA LYS A 363 7.81 -32.18 6.79
C LYS A 363 8.09 -31.36 5.54
N VAL A 364 9.34 -31.28 5.11
CA VAL A 364 9.71 -30.56 3.88
C VAL A 364 9.56 -31.52 2.71
N ILE A 365 8.70 -31.18 1.75
CA ILE A 365 8.42 -32.00 0.55
C ILE A 365 9.68 -32.06 -0.34
N GLY A 366 10.40 -30.95 -0.43
CA GLY A 366 11.68 -30.86 -1.12
C GLY A 366 12.37 -29.55 -0.83
N GLU A 367 13.68 -29.53 -1.03
CA GLU A 367 14.50 -28.35 -0.83
C GLU A 367 14.20 -27.27 -1.86
N LEU A 368 14.34 -26.01 -1.44
CA LEU A 368 14.16 -24.86 -2.31
C LEU A 368 15.32 -24.80 -3.32
N LYS A 369 14.99 -24.80 -4.62
CA LYS A 369 15.98 -24.83 -5.70
C LYS A 369 16.34 -23.42 -6.17
N TRP A 370 17.18 -22.73 -5.41
CA TRP A 370 17.71 -21.42 -5.81
C TRP A 370 18.40 -21.49 -7.18
N GLY A 371 18.28 -20.42 -7.97
CA GLY A 371 18.89 -20.32 -9.29
C GLY A 371 17.99 -20.82 -10.43
N LYS A 372 16.84 -21.44 -10.11
CA LYS A 372 15.90 -22.01 -11.10
C LYS A 372 14.73 -21.07 -11.45
N MET A 373 14.90 -19.76 -11.24
CA MET A 373 13.96 -18.77 -11.73
C MET A 373 13.97 -18.63 -13.26
N THR A 374 12.84 -18.18 -13.80
CA THR A 374 12.72 -17.86 -15.23
C THR A 374 13.34 -16.49 -15.54
N THR A 375 13.89 -16.30 -16.74
CA THR A 375 14.35 -14.98 -17.19
C THR A 375 13.24 -13.92 -17.17
N ARG A 376 11.99 -14.33 -17.45
CA ARG A 376 10.81 -13.44 -17.40
C ARG A 376 10.60 -12.79 -16.03
N SER A 377 10.86 -13.54 -14.96
CA SER A 377 10.77 -12.99 -13.60
C SER A 377 11.83 -11.92 -13.32
N GLN A 378 13.01 -12.01 -13.94
CA GLN A 378 14.05 -11.00 -13.79
C GLN A 378 13.67 -9.70 -14.50
N TYR A 379 13.05 -9.79 -15.69
CA TYR A 379 12.46 -8.61 -16.34
C TYR A 379 11.35 -7.97 -15.50
N ALA A 380 10.60 -8.75 -14.72
CA ALA A 380 9.62 -8.21 -13.78
C ALA A 380 10.28 -7.36 -12.69
N LEU A 381 11.40 -7.80 -12.10
CA LEU A 381 12.16 -7.00 -11.12
C LEU A 381 12.71 -5.70 -11.75
N LEU A 382 13.22 -5.77 -12.98
CA LEU A 382 13.69 -4.59 -13.72
C LEU A 382 12.53 -3.60 -13.95
N LEU A 383 11.38 -4.09 -14.41
CA LEU A 383 10.19 -3.27 -14.63
C LEU A 383 9.70 -2.64 -13.32
N LEU A 384 9.70 -3.38 -12.21
CA LEU A 384 9.35 -2.83 -10.89
C LEU A 384 10.25 -1.65 -10.50
N SER A 385 11.55 -1.75 -10.77
CA SER A 385 12.49 -0.65 -10.46
C SER A 385 12.23 0.61 -11.29
N ILE A 386 11.84 0.45 -12.56
CA ILE A 386 11.46 1.57 -13.42
C ILE A 386 10.17 2.22 -12.89
N ILE A 387 9.13 1.41 -12.61
CA ILE A 387 7.83 1.90 -12.14
C ILE A 387 7.96 2.64 -10.81
N ILE A 388 8.71 2.10 -9.84
CA ILE A 388 8.89 2.79 -8.55
C ILE A 388 9.69 4.08 -8.71
N THR A 389 10.68 4.14 -9.61
CA THR A 389 11.45 5.36 -9.87
C THR A 389 10.55 6.46 -10.45
N ILE A 390 9.69 6.11 -11.41
CA ILE A 390 8.67 7.04 -11.95
C ILE A 390 7.74 7.50 -10.83
N ASN A 391 7.25 6.58 -10.00
CA ASN A 391 6.36 6.90 -8.89
C ASN A 391 7.01 7.86 -7.88
N MET A 392 8.30 7.68 -7.57
CA MET A 392 9.06 8.57 -6.68
C MET A 392 9.21 9.97 -7.29
N GLY A 393 9.54 10.07 -8.58
CA GLY A 393 9.62 11.35 -9.28
C GLY A 393 8.28 12.08 -9.32
N LEU A 394 7.20 11.36 -9.63
CA LEU A 394 5.83 11.88 -9.66
C LEU A 394 5.38 12.40 -8.29
N MET A 395 5.65 11.65 -7.21
CA MET A 395 5.34 12.10 -5.84
C MET A 395 6.22 13.26 -5.36
N GLY A 396 7.40 13.43 -5.94
CA GLY A 396 8.22 14.64 -5.76
C GLY A 396 7.54 15.86 -6.39
N PHE A 397 7.11 15.72 -7.64
CA PHE A 397 6.41 16.77 -8.39
C PHE A 397 5.12 17.20 -7.69
N ILE A 398 4.22 16.26 -7.40
CA ILE A 398 2.93 16.52 -6.75
C ILE A 398 3.13 17.35 -5.48
N ARG A 399 3.99 16.88 -4.59
CA ARG A 399 4.22 17.53 -3.29
C ARG A 399 4.79 18.94 -3.41
N SER A 400 5.69 19.15 -4.37
CA SER A 400 6.21 20.50 -4.60
C SER A 400 5.12 21.40 -5.18
N GLY A 401 4.39 20.90 -6.17
CA GLY A 401 3.34 21.63 -6.88
C GLY A 401 2.10 21.92 -6.04
N LEU A 402 1.82 21.15 -4.98
CA LEU A 402 0.73 21.45 -4.05
C LEU A 402 0.89 22.81 -3.36
N ARG A 403 2.11 23.34 -3.26
CA ARG A 403 2.35 24.69 -2.73
C ARG A 403 2.04 25.79 -3.76
N SER A 404 1.67 25.44 -4.99
CA SER A 404 1.42 26.38 -6.08
C SER A 404 2.61 27.34 -6.27
N ASP A 405 2.36 28.64 -6.17
CA ASP A 405 3.33 29.73 -6.28
C ASP A 405 4.02 30.08 -4.95
N TRP A 406 4.06 29.17 -3.98
CA TRP A 406 4.70 29.40 -2.68
C TRP A 406 5.95 28.56 -2.48
N HIS A 407 7.06 29.20 -2.12
CA HIS A 407 8.23 28.50 -1.59
C HIS A 407 7.94 28.00 -0.16
N ILE A 408 7.36 28.88 0.65
CA ILE A 408 6.85 28.61 2.00
C ILE A 408 5.39 29.07 2.04
N PHE A 409 4.46 28.13 2.15
CA PHE A 409 3.03 28.38 2.01
C PHE A 409 2.52 29.46 2.98
N GLY A 410 1.97 30.56 2.47
CA GLY A 410 1.48 31.69 3.28
C GLY A 410 2.55 32.63 3.86
N VAL A 411 3.84 32.42 3.55
CA VAL A 411 4.95 33.23 4.08
C VAL A 411 5.80 33.81 2.95
N MET A 412 6.24 32.96 2.03
CA MET A 412 7.15 33.34 0.93
C MET A 412 6.54 32.92 -0.39
N ARG A 413 5.91 33.89 -1.06
CA ARG A 413 5.34 33.74 -2.40
C ARG A 413 6.42 33.97 -3.45
N ASP A 414 6.42 33.14 -4.48
CA ASP A 414 7.20 33.34 -5.70
C ASP A 414 6.51 34.41 -6.55
N THR A 415 7.21 35.52 -6.81
CA THR A 415 6.72 36.63 -7.63
C THR A 415 7.36 36.65 -9.02
N SER A 416 8.11 35.61 -9.37
CA SER A 416 8.72 35.49 -10.68
C SER A 416 7.69 35.16 -11.76
N GLN A 417 8.06 35.37 -13.02
CA GLN A 417 7.23 34.99 -14.17
C GLN A 417 7.01 33.47 -14.31
N TRP A 418 7.69 32.66 -13.49
CA TRP A 418 7.57 31.19 -13.50
C TRP A 418 6.73 30.65 -12.33
N ALA A 419 6.06 31.53 -11.58
CA ALA A 419 5.20 31.20 -10.45
C ALA A 419 3.85 30.59 -10.89
N TYR A 420 3.87 29.45 -11.58
CA TYR A 420 2.69 28.73 -12.04
C TYR A 420 2.84 27.21 -11.90
N THR A 421 1.71 26.50 -11.83
CA THR A 421 1.69 25.03 -11.84
C THR A 421 2.05 24.51 -13.22
N PRO A 422 3.14 23.74 -13.41
CA PRO A 422 3.51 23.22 -14.72
C PRO A 422 2.44 22.29 -15.29
N SER A 423 2.28 22.29 -16.61
CA SER A 423 1.39 21.37 -17.31
C SER A 423 1.79 19.90 -17.09
N ASN A 424 0.86 18.97 -17.28
CA ASN A 424 1.17 17.53 -17.26
C ASN A 424 2.22 17.14 -18.31
N ALA A 425 2.32 17.86 -19.43
CA ALA A 425 3.36 17.65 -20.43
C ALA A 425 4.74 18.02 -19.88
N THR A 426 4.86 19.21 -19.28
CA THR A 426 6.09 19.70 -18.65
C THR A 426 6.51 18.78 -17.49
N MET A 427 5.55 18.38 -16.64
CA MET A 427 5.77 17.38 -15.60
C MET A 427 6.37 16.09 -16.18
N THR A 428 5.76 15.54 -17.24
CA THR A 428 6.20 14.27 -17.84
C THR A 428 7.62 14.38 -18.36
N GLN A 429 7.99 15.52 -18.98
CA GLN A 429 9.35 15.77 -19.44
C GLN A 429 10.35 15.85 -18.27
N MET A 430 10.04 16.61 -17.22
CA MET A 430 10.93 16.79 -16.07
C MET A 430 11.10 15.50 -15.27
N VAL A 431 10.00 14.82 -14.94
CA VAL A 431 10.02 13.54 -14.22
C VAL A 431 10.68 12.48 -15.09
N GLY A 432 10.35 12.41 -16.38
CA GLY A 432 10.96 11.47 -17.32
C GLY A 432 12.47 11.66 -17.44
N LEU A 433 12.95 12.91 -17.54
CA LEU A 433 14.38 13.23 -17.56
C LEU A 433 15.06 12.81 -16.26
N ALA A 434 14.48 13.13 -15.10
CA ALA A 434 15.02 12.76 -13.80
C ALA A 434 15.11 11.24 -13.64
N VAL A 435 14.07 10.51 -14.04
CA VAL A 435 14.04 9.04 -14.04
C VAL A 435 15.12 8.49 -14.98
N PHE A 436 15.24 9.04 -16.18
CA PHE A 436 16.22 8.59 -17.17
C PHE A 436 17.66 8.78 -16.67
N VAL A 437 18.00 9.96 -16.16
CA VAL A 437 19.31 10.26 -15.57
C VAL A 437 19.60 9.35 -14.39
N PHE A 438 18.61 9.16 -13.50
CA PHE A 438 18.75 8.26 -12.36
C PHE A 438 19.03 6.82 -12.80
N LEU A 439 18.26 6.29 -13.75
CA LEU A 439 18.44 4.92 -14.25
C LEU A 439 19.75 4.73 -14.99
N ILE A 440 20.27 5.75 -15.70
CA ILE A 440 21.63 5.74 -16.24
C ILE A 440 22.66 5.63 -15.12
N GLY A 441 22.50 6.43 -14.05
CA GLY A 441 23.37 6.35 -12.87
C GLY A 441 23.34 4.97 -12.23
N VAL A 442 22.16 4.37 -12.08
CA VAL A 442 22.00 3.00 -11.58
C VAL A 442 22.68 1.98 -12.50
N ALA A 443 22.47 2.08 -13.81
CA ALA A 443 23.11 1.19 -14.79
C ALA A 443 24.64 1.31 -14.75
N PHE A 444 25.17 2.52 -14.63
CA PHE A 444 26.59 2.78 -14.46
C PHE A 444 27.13 2.16 -13.16
N MET A 445 26.42 2.30 -12.05
CA MET A 445 26.77 1.66 -10.77
C MET A 445 26.77 0.13 -10.87
N PHE A 446 25.80 -0.44 -11.58
CA PHE A 446 25.73 -1.89 -11.81
C PHE A 446 26.90 -2.38 -12.66
N TRP A 447 27.28 -1.60 -13.68
CA TRP A 447 28.45 -1.86 -14.52
C TRP A 447 29.75 -1.79 -13.72
N LEU A 448 29.97 -0.74 -12.92
CA LEU A 448 31.13 -0.61 -12.03
C LEU A 448 31.26 -1.78 -11.07
N GLY A 449 30.15 -2.18 -10.43
CA GLY A 449 30.13 -3.36 -9.56
C GLY A 449 30.42 -4.67 -10.31
N GLY A 450 30.20 -4.71 -11.62
CA GLY A 450 30.57 -5.83 -12.48
C GLY A 450 32.07 -5.94 -12.74
N ILE A 451 32.78 -4.81 -12.84
CA ILE A 451 34.24 -4.77 -13.06
C ILE A 451 34.96 -5.33 -11.82
N ALA A 452 34.60 -4.86 -10.62
CA ALA A 452 35.25 -5.25 -9.38
C ALA A 452 35.18 -6.77 -9.07
N LYS A 453 34.21 -7.49 -9.64
CA LYS A 453 34.12 -8.96 -9.50
C LYS A 453 35.05 -9.70 -10.46
N LYS A 454 35.35 -9.11 -11.61
CA LYS A 454 36.18 -9.72 -12.65
C LYS A 454 37.64 -9.88 -12.22
N ASP A 455 38.11 -9.04 -11.30
CA ASP A 455 39.47 -9.10 -10.73
C ASP A 455 39.60 -10.06 -9.53
N ARG A 456 38.50 -10.70 -9.09
CA ARG A 456 38.46 -11.66 -7.96
C ARG A 456 38.18 -13.10 -8.37
N GLN A 457 38.02 -13.36 -9.67
CA GLN A 457 37.98 -14.70 -10.28
C GLN A 457 39.27 -14.89 -11.07
#